data_AF-A0A349CXV3-F1
#
_entry.id   AF-A0A349CXV3-F1
#
_cell.length_a   1.000
_cell.length_b   1.000
_cell.length_c   1.000
_cell.angle_alpha   90.00
_cell.angle_beta   90.00
_cell.angle_gamma   90.00
#
_symmetry.space_group_name_H-M   'P 1'
#
loop_
_entity.id
_entity.type
_entity.pdbx_description
1 polymer ?
#
loop_
_entity_poly.entity_id
_entity_poly.type
_entity_poly.pdbx_seq_one_letter_code
_entity_poly.pdbx_strand_id
1 'polypeptide(L)'
;MAAGLLAGAVLLTGCGTFYSEKLRDLPPEASSVEFDGLDPKPAVVWADNGEDWFVITWGSSSCPNAPVSLDMTAPGQFSIELRSEGGPVCTADLGPTTFRIAAPDGVTPADSVVVDIGPGTLLELEPVG
;
A
#
# COMPACT_ATOMS: atom_id res chain seq x y z
N MET A 1 17.32 -42.18 38.43
CA MET A 1 16.99 -41.93 37.01
C MET A 1 16.23 -40.62 36.97
N ALA A 2 16.87 -39.52 36.53
CA ALA A 2 16.23 -38.21 36.43
C ALA A 2 16.08 -37.89 34.94
N ALA A 3 14.85 -37.96 34.43
CA ALA A 3 14.51 -37.57 33.06
C ALA A 3 14.09 -36.10 33.09
N GLY A 4 14.96 -35.22 32.61
CA GLY A 4 14.68 -33.79 32.47
C GLY A 4 13.81 -33.53 31.24
N LEU A 5 12.68 -32.85 31.44
CA LEU A 5 11.84 -32.29 30.39
C LEU A 5 12.47 -30.96 29.93
N LEU A 6 12.96 -30.90 28.69
CA LEU A 6 13.33 -29.64 28.04
C LEU A 6 12.10 -29.08 27.32
N ALA A 7 11.46 -28.09 27.91
CA ALA A 7 10.48 -27.24 27.25
C ALA A 7 11.23 -26.23 26.38
N GLY A 8 11.26 -26.46 25.07
CA GLY A 8 11.77 -25.49 24.09
C GLY A 8 10.70 -24.42 23.82
N ALA A 9 10.91 -23.21 24.33
CA ALA A 9 10.13 -22.04 23.93
C ALA A 9 10.59 -21.59 22.54
N VAL A 10 9.75 -21.77 21.53
CA VAL A 10 9.96 -21.19 20.19
C VAL A 10 9.42 -19.76 20.24
N LEU A 11 10.33 -18.78 20.27
CA LEU A 11 9.98 -17.37 20.09
C LEU A 11 9.97 -17.09 18.58
N LEU A 12 8.78 -17.00 17.98
CA LEU A 12 8.60 -16.49 16.62
C LEU A 12 8.71 -14.96 16.68
N THR A 13 9.92 -14.43 16.52
CA THR A 13 10.10 -12.99 16.25
C THR A 13 9.70 -12.72 14.81
N GLY A 14 8.44 -12.34 14.59
CA GLY A 14 7.95 -11.90 13.29
C GLY A 14 8.52 -10.52 12.95
N CYS A 15 9.56 -10.48 12.12
CA CYS A 15 9.94 -9.25 11.44
C CYS A 15 8.96 -9.10 10.28
N GLY A 16 7.94 -8.25 10.42
CA GLY A 16 7.00 -7.99 9.33
C GLY A 16 7.73 -7.30 8.18
N THR A 17 7.80 -7.97 7.03
CA THR A 17 8.35 -7.39 5.80
C THR A 17 7.23 -6.69 5.05
N PHE A 18 7.39 -5.41 4.73
CA PHE A 18 6.48 -4.72 3.84
C PHE A 18 6.55 -5.33 2.43
N TYR A 19 5.39 -5.60 1.84
CA TYR A 19 5.27 -6.13 0.49
C TYR A 19 4.27 -5.31 -0.30
N SER A 20 4.63 -5.00 -1.54
CA SER A 20 3.77 -4.35 -2.52
C SER A 20 3.72 -5.17 -3.80
N GLU A 21 2.53 -5.52 -4.26
CA GLU A 21 2.33 -6.23 -5.51
C GLU A 21 1.88 -5.27 -6.60
N LYS A 22 2.65 -5.14 -7.69
CA LYS A 22 2.19 -4.43 -8.89
C LYS A 22 1.11 -5.25 -9.61
N LEU A 23 -0.09 -4.71 -9.72
CA LEU A 23 -1.18 -5.37 -10.45
C LEU A 23 -1.00 -5.19 -11.96
N ARG A 24 -1.31 -6.24 -12.72
CA ARG A 24 -1.27 -6.21 -14.18
C ARG A 24 -2.55 -5.65 -14.79
N ASP A 25 -3.68 -5.99 -14.16
CA ASP A 25 -5.00 -5.57 -14.57
C ASP A 25 -5.56 -4.58 -13.55
N LEU A 26 -6.45 -3.68 -14.00
CA LEU A 26 -7.15 -2.76 -13.09
C LEU A 26 -8.31 -3.51 -12.43
N PRO A 27 -8.26 -3.74 -11.11
CA PRO A 27 -9.36 -4.39 -10.41
C PRO A 27 -10.60 -3.47 -10.36
N PRO A 28 -11.83 -4.02 -10.33
CA PRO A 28 -13.06 -3.23 -10.33
C PRO A 28 -13.13 -2.19 -9.20
N GLU A 29 -12.59 -2.50 -8.02
CA GLU A 29 -12.55 -1.61 -6.86
C GLU A 29 -11.66 -0.38 -7.10
N ALA A 30 -10.62 -0.51 -7.93
CA ALA A 30 -9.78 0.62 -8.33
C ALA A 30 -10.37 1.42 -9.50
N SER A 31 -11.37 0.88 -10.21
CA SER A 31 -11.99 1.55 -11.36
C SER A 31 -12.95 2.67 -11.00
N SER A 32 -13.36 2.76 -9.73
CA SER A 32 -14.19 3.85 -9.20
C SER A 32 -13.40 5.14 -8.92
N VAL A 33 -12.07 5.07 -8.93
CA VAL A 33 -11.22 6.24 -8.73
C VAL A 33 -11.29 7.12 -9.97
N GLU A 34 -11.82 8.33 -9.81
CA GLU A 34 -11.85 9.32 -10.88
C GLU A 34 -10.45 9.89 -11.12
N PHE A 35 -10.05 9.93 -12.39
CA PHE A 35 -8.74 10.44 -12.79
C PHE A 35 -8.89 11.72 -13.61
N ASP A 36 -8.30 12.81 -13.12
CA ASP A 36 -8.06 14.00 -13.94
C ASP A 36 -6.78 13.80 -14.76
N GLY A 37 -6.93 13.60 -16.07
CA GLY A 37 -5.79 13.43 -16.97
C GLY A 37 -4.88 14.67 -17.10
N LEU A 38 -5.32 15.83 -16.63
CA LEU A 38 -4.54 17.07 -16.61
C LEU A 38 -3.83 17.32 -15.26
N ASP A 39 -4.30 16.69 -14.18
CA ASP A 39 -3.74 16.78 -12.83
C ASP A 39 -3.74 15.39 -12.16
N PRO A 40 -2.91 14.45 -12.66
CA PRO A 40 -2.89 13.09 -12.14
C PRO A 40 -2.39 13.06 -10.70
N LYS A 41 -3.27 12.65 -9.78
CA LYS A 41 -2.98 12.49 -8.36
C LYS A 41 -2.97 11.03 -7.93
N PRO A 42 -2.09 10.65 -7.00
CA PRO A 42 -2.16 9.34 -6.41
C PRO A 42 -3.47 9.16 -5.65
N ALA A 43 -3.91 7.92 -5.50
CA ALA A 43 -5.09 7.56 -4.74
C ALA A 43 -4.83 6.31 -3.91
N VAL A 44 -5.55 6.17 -2.80
CA VAL A 44 -5.54 4.95 -1.99
C VAL A 44 -6.99 4.58 -1.72
N VAL A 45 -7.35 3.32 -2.00
CA VAL A 45 -8.70 2.80 -1.78
C VAL A 45 -8.66 1.45 -1.09
N TRP A 46 -9.72 1.14 -0.36
CA TRP A 46 -9.92 -0.19 0.22
C TRP A 46 -10.08 -1.25 -0.87
N ALA A 47 -9.50 -2.42 -0.62
CA ALA A 47 -9.50 -3.56 -1.53
C ALA A 47 -9.75 -4.86 -0.76
N ASP A 48 -10.08 -5.93 -1.50
CA ASP A 48 -10.20 -7.30 -0.96
C ASP A 48 -11.06 -7.36 0.33
N ASN A 49 -12.24 -6.73 0.31
CA ASN A 49 -13.16 -6.62 1.47
C ASN A 49 -12.55 -5.95 2.72
N GLY A 50 -11.55 -5.10 2.54
CA GLY A 50 -10.89 -4.36 3.61
C GLY A 50 -9.60 -4.98 4.13
N GLU A 51 -9.16 -6.10 3.57
CA GLU A 51 -7.89 -6.74 3.96
C GLU A 51 -6.67 -6.05 3.36
N ASP A 52 -6.86 -5.34 2.25
CA ASP A 52 -5.80 -4.67 1.50
C ASP A 52 -6.15 -3.25 1.13
N TRP A 53 -5.13 -2.49 0.75
CA TRP A 53 -5.24 -1.20 0.08
C TRP A 53 -4.71 -1.31 -1.35
N PHE A 54 -5.46 -0.74 -2.29
CA PHE A 54 -4.93 -0.41 -3.61
C PHE A 54 -4.35 0.99 -3.60
N VAL A 55 -3.04 1.09 -3.85
CA VAL A 55 -2.30 2.33 -4.01
C VAL A 55 -2.12 2.58 -5.50
N ILE A 56 -2.76 3.62 -6.01
CA ILE A 56 -2.68 4.01 -7.41
C ILE A 56 -1.69 5.17 -7.51
N THR A 57 -0.62 4.99 -8.27
CA THR A 57 0.41 6.00 -8.49
C THR A 57 0.54 6.33 -9.97
N TRP A 58 1.21 7.43 -10.26
CA TRP A 58 1.43 7.89 -11.62
C TRP A 58 2.91 7.93 -11.95
N GLY A 59 3.26 7.44 -13.13
CA GLY A 59 4.64 7.38 -13.60
C GLY A 59 4.75 6.74 -14.97
N SER A 60 5.97 6.37 -15.33
CA SER A 60 6.23 5.61 -16.55
C SER A 60 5.79 4.16 -16.37
N SER A 61 5.14 3.54 -17.37
CA SER A 61 4.76 2.12 -17.29
C SER A 61 5.95 1.19 -17.04
N SER A 62 7.14 1.57 -17.55
CA SER A 62 8.40 0.85 -17.35
C SER A 62 9.18 1.29 -16.11
N CYS A 63 8.85 2.45 -15.53
CA CYS A 63 9.41 2.93 -14.28
C CYS A 63 8.33 3.52 -13.35
N PRO A 64 7.47 2.67 -12.75
CA PRO A 64 6.40 3.16 -11.90
C PRO A 64 6.95 3.64 -10.55
N ASN A 65 6.19 4.48 -9.85
CA ASN A 65 6.46 4.85 -8.47
C ASN A 65 5.77 3.83 -7.55
N ALA A 66 6.52 2.85 -7.05
CA ALA A 66 5.99 1.80 -6.19
C ALA A 66 6.02 2.23 -4.72
N PRO A 67 5.03 1.84 -3.90
CA PRO A 67 5.12 1.96 -2.47
C PRO A 67 6.20 1.01 -1.94
N VAL A 68 7.06 1.49 -1.04
CA VAL A 68 8.19 0.72 -0.48
C VAL A 68 8.19 0.64 1.04
N SER A 69 7.35 1.44 1.70
CA SER A 69 7.04 1.31 3.12
C SER A 69 5.61 1.77 3.41
N LEU A 70 5.11 1.36 4.57
CA LEU A 70 3.87 1.84 5.17
C LEU A 70 4.11 1.97 6.67
N ASP A 71 4.02 3.20 7.17
CA ASP A 71 4.35 3.54 8.55
C ASP A 71 3.16 4.25 9.22
N MET A 72 2.77 3.80 10.41
CA MET A 72 1.75 4.51 11.19
C MET A 72 2.40 5.70 11.92
N THR A 73 1.98 6.91 11.58
CA THR A 73 2.51 8.15 12.16
C THR A 73 1.72 8.59 13.39
N ALA A 74 0.44 8.26 13.43
CA ALA A 74 -0.47 8.41 14.57
C ALA A 74 -1.68 7.46 14.39
N PRO A 75 -2.53 7.25 15.41
CA PRO A 75 -3.73 6.44 15.24
C PRO A 75 -4.59 6.94 14.06
N GLY A 76 -4.88 6.06 13.11
CA GLY A 76 -5.63 6.39 11.87
C GLY A 76 -4.85 7.20 10.83
N GLN A 77 -3.57 7.48 11.07
CA GLN A 77 -2.72 8.25 10.16
C GLN A 77 -1.50 7.44 9.75
N PHE A 78 -1.29 7.34 8.44
CA PHE A 78 -0.24 6.52 7.86
C PHE A 78 0.57 7.31 6.84
N SER A 79 1.80 6.89 6.62
CA SER A 79 2.67 7.40 5.56
C SER A 79 3.12 6.26 4.66
N ILE A 80 3.05 6.49 3.35
CA ILE A 80 3.56 5.59 2.32
C ILE A 80 4.75 6.26 1.65
N GLU A 81 5.93 5.65 1.74
CA GLU A 81 7.08 6.07 0.93
C GLU A 81 6.92 5.49 -0.48
N LEU A 82 7.03 6.35 -1.50
CA LEU A 82 7.11 5.92 -2.90
C LEU A 82 8.56 5.95 -3.41
N ARG A 83 8.93 4.96 -4.20
CA ARG A 83 10.20 4.91 -4.92
C ARG A 83 9.99 4.53 -6.37
N SER A 84 10.71 5.19 -7.26
CA SER A 84 10.74 4.77 -8.66
C SER A 84 11.40 3.40 -8.76
N GLU A 85 10.68 2.42 -9.30
CA GLU A 85 11.19 1.12 -9.65
C GLU A 85 11.55 1.07 -11.14
N GLY A 86 12.39 0.12 -11.55
CA GLY A 86 12.80 -0.04 -12.94
C GLY A 86 14.29 0.18 -13.14
N GLY A 87 14.67 0.53 -14.37
CA GLY A 87 16.05 0.71 -14.79
C GLY A 87 16.34 2.13 -15.28
N PRO A 88 17.56 2.39 -15.80
CA PRO A 88 17.94 3.71 -16.32
C PRO A 88 17.16 4.12 -17.59
N VAL A 89 16.37 3.21 -18.16
CA VAL A 89 15.59 3.44 -19.38
C VAL A 89 14.12 3.39 -19.00
N CYS A 90 13.50 4.55 -18.95
CA CYS A 90 12.06 4.71 -18.75
C CYS A 90 11.41 5.18 -20.06
N THR A 91 10.24 4.62 -20.36
CA THR A 91 9.39 5.04 -21.47
C THR A 91 8.69 6.35 -21.12
N ALA A 92 8.34 7.15 -22.14
CA ALA A 92 7.80 8.50 -21.95
C ALA A 92 6.27 8.54 -21.72
N ASP A 93 5.61 7.40 -21.64
CA ASP A 93 4.20 7.35 -21.27
C ASP A 93 4.01 7.74 -19.80
N LEU A 94 2.94 8.47 -19.52
CA LEU A 94 2.48 8.75 -18.16
C LEU A 94 1.16 8.02 -18.01
N GLY A 95 1.07 7.13 -17.03
CA GLY A 95 -0.15 6.36 -16.77
C GLY A 95 -0.27 5.93 -15.31
N PRO A 96 -1.48 5.53 -14.90
CA PRO A 96 -1.70 4.99 -13.57
C PRO A 96 -1.08 3.60 -13.46
N THR A 97 -0.52 3.29 -12.30
CA THR A 97 -0.11 1.94 -11.91
C THR A 97 -0.72 1.63 -10.55
N THR A 98 -1.41 0.49 -10.45
CA THR A 98 -2.01 0.05 -9.20
C THR A 98 -1.11 -0.96 -8.49
N PHE A 99 -0.89 -0.74 -7.21
CA PHE A 99 -0.18 -1.64 -6.31
C PHE A 99 -1.12 -2.11 -5.21
N ARG A 100 -1.07 -3.40 -4.86
CA ARG A 100 -1.74 -3.95 -3.67
C ARG A 100 -0.74 -3.99 -2.52
N ILE A 101 -1.17 -3.51 -1.36
CA ILE A 101 -0.44 -3.63 -0.08
C ILE A 101 -1.44 -4.09 0.99
N ALA A 102 -0.95 -4.82 1.99
CA ALA A 102 -1.77 -5.21 3.12
C ALA A 102 -2.24 -3.98 3.91
N ALA A 103 -3.49 -3.97 4.35
CA ALA A 103 -3.96 -2.99 5.31
C ALA A 103 -3.21 -3.17 6.65
N PRO A 104 -2.91 -2.09 7.39
CA PRO A 104 -2.28 -2.20 8.71
C PRO A 104 -3.15 -2.98 9.69
N ASP A 105 -2.51 -3.73 10.59
CA ASP A 105 -3.19 -4.53 11.60
C ASP A 105 -4.18 -3.69 12.43
N GLY A 106 -5.43 -4.18 12.49
CA GLY A 106 -6.49 -3.55 13.29
C GLY A 106 -7.13 -2.32 12.65
N VAL A 107 -6.77 -1.96 11.42
CA VAL A 107 -7.47 -0.95 10.62
C VAL A 107 -8.53 -1.64 9.76
N THR A 108 -9.73 -1.09 9.74
CA THR A 108 -10.89 -1.63 9.05
C THR A 108 -11.51 -0.59 8.12
N PRO A 109 -12.34 -1.00 7.14
CA PRO A 109 -13.07 -0.06 6.29
C PRO A 109 -14.04 0.88 7.02
N ALA A 110 -14.33 0.64 8.30
CA ALA A 110 -15.16 1.56 9.10
C ALA A 110 -14.35 2.72 9.70
N ASP A 111 -13.02 2.65 9.69
CA ASP A 111 -12.15 3.64 10.30
C ASP A 111 -11.97 4.86 9.40
N SER A 112 -11.81 6.03 10.02
CA SER A 112 -11.34 7.23 9.32
C SER A 112 -9.82 7.14 9.19
N VAL A 113 -9.35 7.00 7.95
CA VAL A 113 -7.93 6.79 7.64
C VAL A 113 -7.40 7.93 6.78
N VAL A 114 -6.28 8.50 7.19
CA VAL A 114 -5.53 9.49 6.42
C VAL A 114 -4.18 8.92 6.04
N VAL A 115 -3.82 9.02 4.77
CA VAL A 115 -2.55 8.54 4.21
C VAL A 115 -1.78 9.69 3.59
N ASP A 116 -0.56 9.91 4.06
CA ASP A 116 0.43 10.78 3.40
C ASP A 116 1.28 9.96 2.42
N ILE A 117 1.14 10.21 1.13
CA ILE A 117 1.91 9.51 0.08
C ILE A 117 3.09 10.35 -0.45
N GLY A 118 3.47 11.41 0.29
CA GLY A 118 4.48 12.39 -0.07
C GLY A 118 4.02 13.32 -1.20
N PRO A 119 4.83 14.31 -1.62
CA PRO A 119 5.32 15.46 -0.85
C PRO A 119 4.18 16.26 -0.15
N GLY A 120 3.62 15.74 0.94
CA GLY A 120 2.50 16.35 1.67
C GLY A 120 1.14 16.12 1.02
N THR A 121 1.02 15.11 0.16
CA THR A 121 -0.26 14.70 -0.43
C THR A 121 -1.01 13.84 0.58
N LEU A 122 -1.98 14.44 1.25
CA LEU A 122 -2.86 13.76 2.19
C LEU A 122 -4.09 13.23 1.45
N LEU A 123 -4.32 11.93 1.61
CA LEU A 123 -5.45 11.21 1.03
C LEU A 123 -6.31 10.66 2.17
N GLU A 124 -7.59 10.97 2.13
CA GLU A 124 -8.57 10.35 3.03
C GLU A 124 -9.11 9.10 2.35
N LEU A 125 -9.03 7.95 3.03
CA LEU A 125 -9.72 6.74 2.56
C LEU A 125 -11.16 6.84 3.05
N GLU A 126 -12.10 6.87 2.11
CA GLU A 126 -13.51 6.86 2.45
C GLU A 126 -13.87 5.53 3.14
N PRO A 127 -14.59 5.57 4.28
CA PRO A 127 -15.08 4.36 4.90
C PRO A 127 -16.03 3.60 3.97
N VAL A 128 -15.91 2.28 3.92
CA VAL A 128 -16.78 1.41 3.14
C VAL A 128 -17.64 0.60 4.11
N GLY A 129 -18.94 0.90 4.16
CA GLY A 129 -19.91 0.30 5.09
C GLY A 129 -21.35 0.37 4.60
#